data_AF-A0A4S2PWU8-F1
#
_entry.id   AF-A0A4S2PWU8-F1
#
_cell.length_a   1.000
_cell.length_b   1.000
_cell.length_c   1.000
_cell.angle_alpha   90.00
_cell.angle_beta   90.00
_cell.angle_gamma   90.00
#
_symmetry.space_group_name_H-M   'P 1'
#
loop_
_entity.id
_entity.type
_entity.pdbx_description
1 polymer ?
#
loop_
_entity_poly.entity_id
_entity_poly.type
_entity_poly.pdbx_seq_one_letter_code
_entity_poly.pdbx_strand_id
1 'polypeptide(L)'
;MATVQEIQGKLTALVNNLSPQARRQLARNIGQALRKSQSARIARQQNPDGSAFEPRKPRKNFRQKQGRIKRKAMFAKLRTTKHLKVRSNGNEVSVGFNGSGAAIAAVHQYGLKSSPSKNKDFKVQYAQRELLGFGNDDVAEIEKLILQQLSI
;
A
#
# COMPACT_ATOMS: atom_id res chain seq x y z
N MET A 1 -0.25 -11.60 -44.02
CA MET A 1 -1.21 -10.68 -43.36
C MET A 1 -2.23 -11.54 -42.63
N ALA A 2 -2.65 -11.15 -41.43
CA ALA A 2 -3.68 -11.92 -40.71
C ALA A 2 -5.01 -11.86 -41.47
N THR A 3 -5.73 -12.97 -41.52
CA THR A 3 -7.05 -13.02 -42.18
C THR A 3 -8.10 -12.27 -41.36
N VAL A 4 -9.21 -11.87 -41.99
CA VAL A 4 -10.34 -11.23 -41.28
C VAL A 4 -10.84 -12.13 -40.13
N GLN A 5 -10.89 -13.44 -40.36
CA GLN A 5 -11.30 -14.43 -39.35
C GLN A 5 -10.33 -14.46 -38.15
N GLU A 6 -9.02 -14.41 -38.39
CA GLU A 6 -7.99 -14.37 -37.34
C GLU A 6 -8.06 -13.07 -36.52
N ILE A 7 -8.29 -11.94 -37.19
CA ILE A 7 -8.45 -10.64 -36.52
C ILE A 7 -9.71 -10.66 -35.65
N GLN A 8 -10.83 -11.16 -36.17
CA GLN A 8 -12.08 -11.27 -35.42
C GLN A 8 -11.92 -12.16 -34.19
N GLY A 9 -11.26 -13.32 -34.32
CA GLY A 9 -10.98 -14.21 -33.19
C GLY A 9 -10.16 -13.53 -32.10
N LYS A 10 -9.08 -12.81 -32.48
CA LYS A 10 -8.28 -12.04 -31.53
C LYS A 10 -9.08 -10.93 -30.86
N LEU A 11 -9.86 -10.17 -31.63
CA LEU A 11 -10.69 -9.10 -31.06
C LEU A 11 -11.73 -9.64 -30.07
N THR A 12 -12.39 -10.75 -30.39
CA THR A 12 -13.34 -11.41 -29.47
C THR A 12 -12.66 -11.86 -28.18
N ALA A 13 -11.47 -12.46 -28.27
CA ALA A 13 -10.69 -12.83 -27.08
C ALA A 13 -10.34 -11.60 -26.22
N LEU A 14 -9.92 -10.50 -26.84
CA LEU A 14 -9.61 -9.25 -26.13
C LEU A 14 -10.83 -8.67 -25.40
N VAL A 15 -11.99 -8.66 -26.06
CA VAL A 15 -13.26 -8.19 -25.47
C VAL A 15 -13.63 -9.06 -24.26
N ASN A 16 -13.45 -10.38 -24.35
CA ASN A 16 -13.72 -11.29 -23.23
C ASN A 16 -12.77 -11.06 -22.06
N ASN A 17 -11.49 -10.82 -22.34
CA ASN A 17 -10.47 -10.44 -21.36
C ASN A 17 -10.77 -9.08 -20.68
N LEU A 18 -11.59 -8.25 -21.30
CA LEU A 18 -12.06 -6.97 -20.76
C LEU A 18 -13.49 -7.02 -20.22
N SER A 19 -14.10 -8.20 -20.13
CA SER A 19 -15.44 -8.35 -19.55
C SER A 19 -15.50 -7.82 -18.11
N PRO A 20 -16.68 -7.40 -17.60
CA PRO A 20 -16.81 -6.94 -16.21
C PRO A 20 -16.31 -7.95 -15.18
N GLN A 21 -16.44 -9.26 -15.44
CA GLN A 21 -15.91 -10.31 -14.57
C GLN A 21 -14.39 -10.35 -14.59
N ALA A 22 -13.78 -10.33 -15.78
CA ALA A 22 -12.33 -10.32 -15.94
C ALA A 22 -11.71 -9.07 -15.30
N ARG A 23 -12.29 -7.88 -15.53
CA ARG A 23 -11.83 -6.63 -14.88
C ARG A 23 -11.91 -6.70 -13.35
N ARG A 24 -12.99 -7.24 -12.79
CA ARG A 24 -13.09 -7.46 -11.33
C ARG A 24 -12.01 -8.39 -10.82
N GLN A 25 -11.67 -9.44 -11.57
CA GLN A 25 -10.59 -10.36 -11.19
C GLN A 25 -9.23 -9.68 -11.25
N LEU A 26 -8.94 -8.95 -12.34
CA LEU A 26 -7.71 -8.16 -12.47
C LEU A 26 -7.57 -7.15 -11.33
N ALA A 27 -8.63 -6.39 -11.04
CA ALA A 27 -8.66 -5.42 -9.94
C ALA A 27 -8.35 -6.06 -8.59
N ARG A 28 -8.91 -7.25 -8.30
CA ARG A 28 -8.57 -8.01 -7.08
C ARG A 28 -7.10 -8.41 -7.04
N ASN A 29 -6.56 -8.90 -8.15
CA ASN A 29 -5.16 -9.34 -8.24
C ASN A 29 -4.21 -8.16 -8.01
N ILE A 30 -4.44 -7.03 -8.70
CA ILE A 30 -3.67 -5.79 -8.51
C ILE A 30 -3.72 -5.34 -7.04
N GLY A 31 -4.92 -5.29 -6.44
CA GLY A 31 -5.06 -4.86 -5.05
C GLY A 31 -4.34 -5.77 -4.06
N GLN A 32 -4.34 -7.08 -4.30
CA GLN A 32 -3.59 -8.03 -3.46
C GLN A 32 -2.08 -7.86 -3.60
N ALA A 33 -1.58 -7.70 -4.84
CA ALA A 33 -0.17 -7.46 -5.13
C ALA A 33 0.31 -6.16 -4.46
N LEU A 34 -0.43 -5.06 -4.66
CA LEU A 34 -0.16 -3.78 -4.02
C LEU A 34 -0.15 -3.91 -2.50
N ARG A 35 -1.18 -4.48 -1.88
CA ARG A 35 -1.20 -4.66 -0.42
C ARG A 35 0.03 -5.44 0.08
N LYS A 36 0.45 -6.49 -0.62
CA LYS A 36 1.63 -7.28 -0.26
C LYS A 36 2.88 -6.41 -0.31
N SER A 37 3.07 -5.65 -1.39
CA SER A 37 4.20 -4.74 -1.54
C SER A 37 4.21 -3.64 -0.48
N GLN A 38 3.10 -2.92 -0.29
CA GLN A 38 2.96 -1.90 0.75
C GLN A 38 3.26 -2.48 2.14
N SER A 39 2.73 -3.66 2.47
CA SER A 39 2.97 -4.34 3.75
C SER A 39 4.45 -4.67 3.98
N ALA A 40 5.12 -5.20 2.95
CA ALA A 40 6.54 -5.52 2.98
C ALA A 40 7.40 -4.27 3.14
N ARG A 41 7.09 -3.20 2.40
CA ARG A 41 7.80 -1.92 2.47
C ARG A 41 7.65 -1.26 3.84
N ILE A 42 6.44 -1.24 4.41
CA ILE A 42 6.22 -0.76 5.79
C ILE A 42 6.98 -1.63 6.80
N ALA A 43 7.08 -2.95 6.58
CA ALA A 43 7.88 -3.83 7.44
C ALA A 43 9.36 -3.45 7.43
N ARG A 44 9.90 -3.09 6.25
CA ARG A 44 11.27 -2.59 6.05
C ARG A 44 11.48 -1.14 6.51
N GLN A 45 10.41 -0.42 6.87
CA GLN A 45 10.45 1.00 7.27
C GLN A 45 11.00 1.91 6.15
N GLN A 46 10.49 1.76 4.93
CA GLN A 46 10.92 2.54 3.77
C GLN A 46 9.75 3.31 3.13
N ASN A 47 10.03 4.46 2.53
CA ASN A 47 9.14 5.20 1.65
C ASN A 47 9.11 4.56 0.24
N PRO A 48 8.13 4.90 -0.62
CA PRO A 48 8.02 4.37 -1.98
C PRO A 48 9.27 4.58 -2.86
N ASP A 49 10.01 5.65 -2.65
CA ASP A 49 11.28 5.97 -3.32
C ASP A 49 12.47 5.13 -2.81
N GLY A 50 12.27 4.28 -1.80
CA GLY A 50 13.29 3.45 -1.18
C GLY A 50 14.01 4.09 0.01
N SER A 51 13.81 5.38 0.27
CA SER A 51 14.41 6.08 1.41
C SER A 51 13.89 5.51 2.74
N ALA A 52 14.73 5.50 3.77
CA ALA A 52 14.33 5.03 5.09
C ALA A 52 13.35 6.01 5.74
N PHE A 53 12.35 5.50 6.46
CA PHE A 53 11.50 6.31 7.32
C PHE A 53 12.35 7.04 8.36
N GLU A 54 12.01 8.31 8.61
CA GLU A 54 12.68 9.06 9.67
C GLU A 54 12.53 8.31 11.01
N PRO A 55 13.62 8.13 11.77
CA PRO A 55 13.57 7.46 13.07
C PRO A 55 12.58 8.14 14.03
N ARG A 56 12.07 7.38 15.00
CA ARG A 56 11.29 7.99 16.09
C ARG A 56 12.20 8.85 16.95
N LYS A 57 11.71 10.01 17.38
CA LYS A 57 12.41 10.82 18.40
C LYS A 57 12.77 9.95 19.61
N PRO A 58 14.05 9.94 20.02
CA PRO A 58 14.47 9.20 21.20
C PRO A 58 13.71 9.76 22.41
N ARG A 59 13.19 8.87 23.26
CA ARG A 59 12.64 9.32 24.54
C ARG A 59 13.83 9.52 25.45
N LYS A 60 13.88 10.65 26.18
CA LYS A 60 14.85 10.85 27.27
C LYS A 60 14.67 9.69 28.25
N ASN A 61 15.60 8.75 28.25
CA ASN A 61 15.56 7.57 29.10
C ASN A 61 16.30 7.92 30.39
N PHE A 62 15.58 8.23 31.47
CA PHE A 62 16.20 8.55 32.76
C PHE A 62 16.87 7.34 33.44
N ARG A 63 16.61 6.11 32.97
CA ARG A 63 17.26 4.88 33.47
C ARG A 63 17.40 3.87 32.33
N GLN A 64 18.62 3.61 31.86
CA GLN A 64 18.90 2.48 30.97
C GLN A 64 18.92 1.21 31.83
N LYS A 65 17.79 0.51 31.94
CA LYS A 65 17.72 -0.78 32.63
C LYS A 65 18.22 -1.89 31.69
N GLN A 66 19.17 -2.69 32.18
CA GLN A 66 19.66 -3.91 31.54
C GLN A 66 18.48 -4.89 31.32
N GLY A 67 18.35 -5.47 30.13
CA GLY A 67 17.24 -6.38 29.76
C GLY A 67 16.05 -5.75 29.01
N ARG A 68 16.16 -4.50 28.52
CA ARG A 68 15.07 -3.82 27.81
C ARG A 68 14.74 -4.50 26.47
N ILE A 69 13.47 -4.94 26.33
CA ILE A 69 12.91 -5.47 25.07
C ILE A 69 13.06 -4.44 23.93
N LYS A 70 13.65 -4.87 22.81
CA LYS A 70 13.78 -4.06 21.58
C LYS A 70 12.41 -3.53 21.16
N ARG A 71 12.33 -2.22 20.82
CA ARG A 71 11.06 -1.65 20.34
C ARG A 71 10.69 -2.34 19.03
N LYS A 72 9.42 -2.76 18.92
CA LYS A 72 8.85 -3.21 17.65
C LYS A 72 8.94 -2.08 16.62
N ALA A 73 9.14 -2.45 15.36
CA ALA A 73 9.11 -1.54 14.21
C ALA A 73 7.80 -0.73 14.17
N MET A 74 7.84 0.48 13.59
CA MET A 74 6.64 1.30 13.50
C MET A 74 5.59 0.65 12.63
N PHE A 75 4.32 0.96 12.88
CA PHE A 75 3.21 0.52 12.03
C PHE A 75 3.07 -1.01 11.88
N ALA A 76 3.71 -1.79 12.78
CA ALA A 76 3.68 -3.25 12.75
C ALA A 76 2.26 -3.85 12.75
N LYS A 77 1.29 -3.18 13.40
CA LYS A 77 -0.14 -3.54 13.32
C LYS A 77 -0.79 -3.05 12.02
N LEU A 78 -0.53 -1.80 11.62
CA LEU A 78 -1.15 -1.21 10.42
C LEU A 78 -0.84 -2.00 9.15
N ARG A 79 0.39 -2.52 9.00
CA ARG A 79 0.77 -3.30 7.82
C ARG A 79 0.06 -4.66 7.66
N THR A 80 -0.66 -5.13 8.68
CA THR A 80 -1.35 -6.43 8.64
C THR A 80 -2.63 -6.36 7.81
N THR A 81 -3.10 -7.49 7.28
CA THR A 81 -4.35 -7.60 6.51
C THR A 81 -5.60 -7.20 7.30
N LYS A 82 -5.52 -7.22 8.64
CA LYS A 82 -6.57 -6.71 9.52
C LYS A 82 -6.76 -5.20 9.36
N HIS A 83 -5.70 -4.46 9.07
CA HIS A 83 -5.71 -2.99 9.02
C HIS A 83 -5.51 -2.42 7.61
N LEU A 84 -4.63 -2.99 6.80
CA LEU A 84 -4.41 -2.62 5.40
C LEU A 84 -5.39 -3.38 4.49
N LYS A 85 -6.42 -2.67 4.01
CA LYS A 85 -7.55 -3.22 3.27
C LYS A 85 -7.37 -3.00 1.77
N VAL A 86 -7.90 -3.97 1.02
CA VAL A 86 -8.11 -3.87 -0.42
C VAL A 86 -9.61 -3.76 -0.63
N ARG A 87 -10.03 -2.82 -1.47
CA ARG A 87 -11.39 -2.72 -2.00
C ARG A 87 -11.29 -2.68 -3.50
N SER A 88 -12.16 -3.41 -4.19
CA SER A 88 -12.15 -3.46 -5.65
C SER A 88 -13.56 -3.65 -6.18
N ASN A 89 -13.86 -3.02 -7.29
CA ASN A 89 -15.05 -3.27 -8.10
C ASN A 89 -14.66 -3.47 -9.57
N GLY A 90 -15.61 -3.40 -10.50
CA GLY A 90 -15.33 -3.64 -11.93
C GLY A 90 -14.58 -2.51 -12.64
N ASN A 91 -14.40 -1.36 -11.97
CA ASN A 91 -13.86 -0.14 -12.56
C ASN A 91 -12.66 0.41 -11.75
N GLU A 92 -12.54 0.07 -10.46
CA GLU A 92 -11.47 0.57 -9.59
C GLU A 92 -10.99 -0.46 -8.58
N VAL A 93 -9.76 -0.23 -8.10
CA VAL A 93 -9.18 -0.89 -6.94
C VAL A 93 -8.50 0.16 -6.05
N SER A 94 -8.68 0.04 -4.74
CA SER A 94 -8.01 0.87 -3.74
C SER A 94 -7.38 0.01 -2.65
N VAL A 95 -6.24 0.47 -2.16
CA VAL A 95 -5.53 -0.11 -1.01
C VAL A 95 -5.36 0.99 0.03
N GLY A 96 -5.78 0.74 1.26
CA GLY A 96 -5.73 1.76 2.30
C GLY A 96 -6.16 1.30 3.68
N PHE A 97 -6.35 2.25 4.58
CA PHE A 97 -6.73 2.00 5.96
C PHE A 97 -8.12 2.54 6.25
N ASN A 98 -8.75 2.06 7.33
CA ASN A 98 -10.05 2.55 7.80
C ASN A 98 -9.98 3.00 9.27
N GLY A 99 -10.94 3.83 9.68
CA GLY A 99 -11.14 4.25 11.06
C GLY A 99 -9.91 4.91 11.69
N SER A 100 -9.62 4.59 12.95
CA SER A 100 -8.47 5.14 13.67
C SER A 100 -7.12 4.81 13.01
N GLY A 101 -7.01 3.68 12.31
CA GLY A 101 -5.83 3.33 11.54
C GLY A 101 -5.58 4.29 10.38
N ALA A 102 -6.64 4.73 9.70
CA ALA A 102 -6.57 5.73 8.65
C ALA A 102 -6.14 7.10 9.18
N ALA A 103 -6.67 7.52 10.34
CA ALA A 103 -6.26 8.78 10.96
C ALA A 103 -4.76 8.79 11.30
N ILE A 104 -4.25 7.71 11.89
CA ILE A 104 -2.81 7.58 12.19
C ILE A 104 -1.99 7.57 10.89
N ALA A 105 -2.43 6.79 9.90
CA ALA A 105 -1.76 6.70 8.62
C ALA A 105 -1.68 8.06 7.92
N ALA A 106 -2.77 8.82 7.88
CA ALA A 106 -2.82 10.15 7.25
C ALA A 106 -1.86 11.14 7.93
N VAL A 107 -1.78 11.14 9.26
CA VAL A 107 -0.82 11.97 10.01
C VAL A 107 0.62 11.71 9.56
N HIS A 108 0.97 10.45 9.33
CA HIS A 108 2.31 10.09 8.88
C HIS A 108 2.50 10.27 7.38
N GLN A 109 1.50 9.92 6.57
CA GLN A 109 1.51 10.02 5.11
C GLN A 109 1.79 11.44 4.64
N TYR A 110 1.20 12.43 5.31
CA TYR A 110 1.29 13.85 4.94
C TYR A 110 2.11 14.67 5.94
N GLY A 111 2.73 14.03 6.94
CA GLY A 111 3.48 14.73 7.99
C GLY A 111 2.63 15.78 8.71
N LEU A 112 1.45 15.45 9.21
CA LEU A 112 0.55 16.41 9.86
C LEU A 112 0.93 16.70 11.31
N LYS A 113 0.41 17.80 11.86
CA LYS A 113 0.44 18.08 13.31
C LYS A 113 -0.63 17.25 14.02
N SER A 114 -0.24 16.46 15.02
CA SER A 114 -1.17 15.69 15.83
C SER A 114 -0.70 15.55 17.27
N SER A 115 -1.61 15.23 18.20
CA SER A 115 -1.24 15.00 19.60
C SER A 115 -0.62 13.60 19.76
N PRO A 116 0.52 13.45 20.46
CA PRO A 116 1.15 12.16 20.70
C PRO A 116 0.32 11.16 21.53
N SER A 117 -0.63 11.67 22.31
CA SER A 117 -1.50 10.89 23.19
C SER A 117 -2.75 11.69 23.51
N LYS A 118 -3.87 11.02 23.78
CA LYS A 118 -5.11 11.69 24.23
C LYS A 118 -4.90 12.57 25.47
N ASN A 119 -3.90 12.24 26.30
CA ASN A 119 -3.61 12.94 27.56
C ASN A 119 -2.59 14.08 27.40
N LYS A 120 -2.21 14.44 26.17
CA LYS A 120 -1.30 15.56 25.89
C LYS A 120 -2.07 16.68 25.21
N ASP A 121 -1.94 17.87 25.78
CA ASP A 121 -2.53 19.15 25.38
C ASP A 121 -1.77 19.82 24.23
N PHE A 122 -0.51 19.45 23.99
CA PHE A 122 0.27 19.96 22.86
C PHE A 122 0.21 19.05 21.62
N LYS A 123 0.31 19.67 20.44
CA LYS A 123 0.49 18.99 19.14
C LYS A 123 1.97 18.99 18.75
N VAL A 124 2.40 17.95 18.04
CA VAL A 124 3.73 17.88 17.44
C VAL A 124 3.62 17.71 15.94
N GLN A 125 4.57 18.30 15.23
CA GLN A 125 4.80 18.02 13.81
C GLN A 125 5.38 16.60 13.67
N TYR A 126 4.71 15.75 12.89
CA TYR A 126 5.23 14.43 12.55
C TYR A 126 6.03 14.50 11.26
N ALA A 127 7.17 13.80 11.24
CA ALA A 127 7.88 13.56 10.00
C ALA A 127 7.04 12.71 9.04
N GLN A 128 7.12 13.04 7.75
CA GLN A 128 6.45 12.32 6.69
C GLN A 128 7.03 10.90 6.56
N ARG A 129 6.14 9.91 6.52
CA ARG A 129 6.44 8.50 6.30
C ARG A 129 5.32 7.96 5.43
N GLU A 130 5.63 7.76 4.15
CA GLU A 130 4.66 7.41 3.13
C GLU A 130 4.32 5.91 3.25
N LEU A 131 3.24 5.62 3.97
CA LEU A 131 2.76 4.26 4.20
C LEU A 131 2.06 3.70 2.97
N LEU A 132 1.45 4.58 2.17
CA LEU A 132 0.80 4.28 0.90
C LEU A 132 1.51 5.07 -0.20
N GLY A 133 1.71 4.44 -1.35
CA GLY A 133 2.30 5.08 -2.53
C GLY A 133 2.82 4.04 -3.51
N PHE A 134 3.13 4.45 -4.74
CA PHE A 134 3.69 3.56 -5.74
C PHE A 134 5.20 3.73 -5.80
N GLY A 135 5.93 2.64 -5.55
CA GLY A 135 7.34 2.54 -5.95
C GLY A 135 7.44 1.97 -7.36
N ASN A 136 8.64 1.97 -7.94
CA ASN A 136 8.86 1.45 -9.30
C ASN A 136 8.41 -0.01 -9.44
N ASP A 137 8.70 -0.85 -8.45
CA ASP A 137 8.27 -2.25 -8.42
C ASP A 137 6.74 -2.40 -8.37
N ASP A 138 6.03 -1.47 -7.73
CA ASP A 138 4.56 -1.47 -7.68
C ASP A 138 3.98 -1.20 -9.07
N VAL A 139 4.53 -0.20 -9.77
CA VAL A 139 4.10 0.18 -11.13
C VAL A 139 4.37 -0.95 -12.11
N ALA A 140 5.59 -1.51 -12.09
CA ALA A 140 5.96 -2.62 -12.96
C ALA A 140 5.08 -3.86 -12.76
N GLU A 141 4.74 -4.19 -11.51
CA GLU A 141 3.86 -5.33 -11.22
C GLU A 141 2.41 -5.05 -11.70
N ILE A 142 1.90 -3.82 -11.55
CA ILE A 142 0.59 -3.44 -12.10
C ILE A 142 0.59 -3.60 -13.64
N GLU A 143 1.59 -3.02 -14.31
CA GLU A 143 1.71 -3.08 -15.77
C GLU A 143 1.77 -4.52 -16.26
N LYS A 144 2.58 -5.35 -15.62
CA LYS A 144 2.67 -6.78 -15.92
C LYS A 144 1.32 -7.48 -15.80
N LEU A 145 0.57 -7.25 -14.71
CA LEU A 145 -0.75 -7.85 -14.52
C LEU A 145 -1.75 -7.40 -15.59
N ILE A 146 -1.69 -6.14 -15.99
CA ILE A 146 -2.53 -5.60 -17.07
C ILE A 146 -2.16 -6.26 -18.41
N LEU A 147 -0.87 -6.32 -18.76
CA LEU A 147 -0.42 -6.94 -20.00
C LEU A 147 -0.76 -8.42 -20.07
N GLN A 148 -0.62 -9.16 -18.96
CA GLN A 148 -1.05 -10.55 -18.86
C GLN A 148 -2.56 -10.72 -19.07
N GLN A 149 -3.37 -9.78 -18.60
CA GLN A 149 -4.81 -9.81 -18.83
C GLN A 149 -5.15 -9.54 -20.30
N LEU A 150 -4.38 -8.69 -20.98
CA LEU A 150 -4.64 -8.29 -22.38
C LEU A 150 -3.98 -9.21 -23.41
N SER A 151 -3.02 -10.05 -23.02
CA SER A 151 -2.36 -10.98 -23.93
C SER A 151 -3.35 -12.01 -24.49
N ILE A 152 -3.21 -12.32 -25.78
CA ILE A 152 -4.04 -13.22 -26.58
C ILE A 152 -3.14 -14.30 -27.16
#